data_AF-A0A6L5K2Z0-F1
#
_entry.id   AF-A0A6L5K2Z0-F1
#
_cell.length_a   1.000
_cell.length_b   1.000
_cell.length_c   1.000
_cell.angle_alpha   90.00
_cell.angle_beta   90.00
_cell.angle_gamma   90.00
#
_symmetry.space_group_name_H-M   'P 1'
#
loop_
_entity.id
_entity.type
_entity.pdbx_description
1 polymer ?
#
loop_
_entity_poly.entity_id
_entity_poly.type
_entity_poly.pdbx_seq_one_letter_code
_entity_poly.pdbx_strand_id
1 'polypeptide(L)'
;MRSTALPPPARQNLINAGKFLLAEFDPNRFSFLDSNGEWKENPKTARERIIDELLYQVWRQAKDKRPSLLFKILSPFTREKSWPAVKKIKWAILTEPVPPFPLPAESEVDRTILQSYSAAGRPQEFYPFLIILDVLAWLIHHESLRIATESSVSDWDTASRAIKKDSIIQLQALSNLLECLTGSKDAAEFTSSTLDELMKASPEIIELIPKLICDEDLLTKTIQLLLQKGKDIKKRDECYSLIIEKIHPSMGVATLTPPSFLYPCARLLMDTTIEITSGIQYQASVILSILQDSRCIETLKTALDIFPLHLSKIRENLIYTLGSLKERSAVAAITRILEAPDEMKTPQAFHKGKCCLLLEQKEEALWALGKIGFESLDHLPILSRYADHQSEKLKTYLAWTLGEIGKAQKAKLGGVSAEIIIALLRLLKTKSKQVFEETVSALRKIDIPEFTHSLYLYHVGAVS
;
A
#
# COMPACT_ATOMS: atom_id res chain seq x y z
N MET A 1 42.59 5.77 18.42
CA MET A 1 41.53 6.49 17.69
C MET A 1 40.90 5.50 16.73
N ARG A 2 39.59 5.20 16.86
CA ARG A 2 38.90 4.32 15.90
C ARG A 2 38.96 5.00 14.52
N SER A 3 39.31 4.23 13.48
CA SER A 3 39.36 4.74 12.11
C SER A 3 38.06 5.46 11.77
N THR A 4 38.15 6.72 11.34
CA THR A 4 37.02 7.52 10.88
C THR A 4 36.66 7.24 9.43
N ALA A 5 37.39 6.34 8.77
CA ALA A 5 37.15 6.00 7.38
C ALA A 5 35.96 5.04 7.24
N LEU A 6 35.11 5.29 6.25
CA LEU A 6 34.04 4.38 5.82
C LEU A 6 34.53 3.56 4.62
N PRO A 7 35.02 2.33 4.80
CA PRO A 7 35.43 1.47 3.68
C PRO A 7 34.22 0.89 2.95
N PRO A 8 34.41 0.39 1.71
CA PRO A 8 33.37 -0.36 1.01
C PRO A 8 32.92 -1.57 1.86
N PRO A 9 31.62 -1.86 1.94
CA PRO A 9 31.12 -2.91 2.81
C PRO A 9 31.38 -4.31 2.26
N ALA A 10 31.70 -5.24 3.15
CA ALA A 10 31.72 -6.66 2.82
C ALA A 10 30.31 -7.16 2.48
N ARG A 11 30.22 -8.07 1.50
CA ARG A 11 28.97 -8.70 1.04
C ARG A 11 28.08 -9.20 2.19
N GLN A 12 28.68 -9.90 3.16
CA GLN A 12 27.92 -10.51 4.25
C GLN A 12 27.28 -9.45 5.16
N ASN A 13 27.96 -8.32 5.38
CA ASN A 13 27.46 -7.23 6.23
C ASN A 13 26.23 -6.59 5.59
N LEU A 14 26.24 -6.36 4.27
CA LEU A 14 25.07 -5.82 3.56
C LEU A 14 23.87 -6.75 3.62
N ILE A 15 24.08 -8.05 3.41
CA ILE A 15 23.01 -9.04 3.47
C ILE A 15 22.41 -9.09 4.89
N ASN A 16 23.26 -9.07 5.92
CA ASN A 16 22.80 -9.09 7.30
C ASN A 16 22.01 -7.82 7.66
N ALA A 17 22.54 -6.65 7.30
CA ALA A 17 21.86 -5.37 7.51
C ALA A 17 20.50 -5.32 6.79
N GLY A 18 20.45 -5.73 5.52
CA GLY A 18 19.22 -5.75 4.74
C GLY A 18 18.19 -6.75 5.26
N LYS A 19 18.62 -7.94 5.72
CA LYS A 19 17.71 -8.90 6.38
C LYS A 19 17.08 -8.33 7.64
N PHE A 20 17.87 -7.65 8.45
CA PHE A 20 17.40 -7.04 9.68
C PHE A 20 16.41 -5.92 9.39
N LEU A 21 16.72 -5.00 8.46
CA LEU A 21 15.81 -3.92 8.09
C LEU A 21 14.52 -4.43 7.44
N LEU A 22 14.57 -5.47 6.61
CA LEU A 22 13.37 -6.10 6.06
C LEU A 22 12.52 -6.84 7.12
N ALA A 23 13.09 -7.19 8.26
CA ALA A 23 12.34 -7.74 9.39
C ALA A 23 11.63 -6.64 10.20
N GLU A 24 12.15 -5.40 10.18
CA GLU A 24 11.51 -4.23 10.77
C GLU A 24 10.45 -3.58 9.85
N PHE A 25 10.56 -3.78 8.53
CA PHE A 25 9.64 -3.19 7.55
C PHE A 25 8.19 -3.66 7.74
N ASP A 26 7.26 -2.70 7.85
CA ASP A 26 5.82 -2.98 7.95
C ASP A 26 5.17 -2.96 6.55
N PRO A 27 4.76 -4.12 6.01
CA PRO A 27 4.15 -4.21 4.68
C PRO A 27 2.69 -3.72 4.64
N ASN A 28 2.12 -3.35 5.79
CA ASN A 28 0.75 -2.89 5.92
C ASN A 28 0.62 -1.36 5.96
N ARG A 29 1.74 -0.66 5.77
CA ARG A 29 1.85 0.81 5.79
C ARG A 29 2.77 1.29 4.68
N PHE A 30 2.56 2.51 4.22
CA PHE A 30 3.55 3.23 3.43
C PHE A 30 4.67 3.70 4.36
N SER A 31 5.79 2.97 4.38
CA SER A 31 6.90 3.18 5.30
C SER A 31 8.24 3.25 4.59
N PHE A 32 9.12 4.14 5.05
CA PHE A 32 10.42 4.35 4.43
C PHE A 32 11.47 4.67 5.49
N LEU A 33 12.73 4.47 5.13
CA LEU A 33 13.88 4.92 5.90
C LEU A 33 14.24 6.35 5.47
N ASP A 34 14.20 7.29 6.41
CA ASP A 34 14.67 8.65 6.16
C ASP A 34 16.20 8.69 5.97
N SER A 35 16.75 9.87 5.67
CA SER A 35 18.19 10.02 5.44
C SER A 35 19.05 9.69 6.66
N ASN A 36 18.47 9.61 7.86
CA ASN A 36 19.13 9.22 9.10
C ASN A 36 18.92 7.73 9.45
N GLY A 37 18.18 6.98 8.63
CA GLY A 37 17.89 5.56 8.86
C GLY A 37 16.78 5.31 9.87
N GLU A 38 15.95 6.31 10.16
CA GLU A 38 14.76 6.15 10.99
C GLU A 38 13.55 5.76 10.13
N TRP A 39 12.70 4.87 10.64
CA TRP A 39 11.45 4.55 10.00
C TRP A 39 10.47 5.72 10.12
N LYS A 40 9.93 6.15 8.98
CA LYS A 40 8.87 7.15 8.87
C LYS A 40 7.74 6.60 8.02
N GLU A 41 6.57 7.25 8.11
CA GLU A 41 5.37 6.88 7.37
C GLU A 41 4.95 8.02 6.43
N ASN A 42 4.13 7.70 5.43
CA ASN A 42 3.52 8.65 4.49
C ASN A 42 4.56 9.40 3.61
N PRO A 43 5.25 8.69 2.68
CA PRO A 43 6.36 9.22 1.88
C PRO A 43 5.94 10.40 0.99
N LYS A 44 6.51 11.59 1.19
CA LYS A 44 6.12 12.83 0.48
C LYS A 44 6.96 13.10 -0.76
N THR A 45 8.23 12.76 -0.74
CA THR A 45 9.17 12.99 -1.84
C THR A 45 9.34 11.76 -2.71
N ALA A 46 9.84 11.94 -3.95
CA ALA A 46 10.12 10.82 -4.85
C ALA A 46 11.10 9.81 -4.22
N ARG A 47 12.16 10.29 -3.54
CA ARG A 47 13.13 9.45 -2.82
C ARG A 47 12.43 8.53 -1.81
N GLU A 48 11.56 9.10 -0.97
CA GLU A 48 10.88 8.34 0.09
C GLU A 48 9.95 7.27 -0.50
N ARG A 49 9.24 7.59 -1.59
CA ARG A 49 8.39 6.63 -2.30
C ARG A 49 9.18 5.53 -2.99
N ILE A 50 10.33 5.87 -3.58
CA ILE A 50 11.24 4.89 -4.16
C ILE A 50 11.74 3.91 -3.09
N ILE A 51 12.09 4.40 -1.90
CA ILE A 51 12.55 3.54 -0.80
C ILE A 51 11.41 2.60 -0.33
N ASP A 52 10.20 3.13 -0.13
CA ASP A 52 9.02 2.30 0.21
C ASP A 52 8.79 1.21 -0.84
N GLU A 53 8.76 1.58 -2.12
CA GLU A 53 8.52 0.64 -3.23
C GLU A 53 9.65 -0.40 -3.36
N LEU A 54 10.92 0.01 -3.25
CA LEU A 54 12.06 -0.91 -3.26
C LEU A 54 11.95 -1.96 -2.15
N LEU A 55 11.71 -1.51 -0.92
CA LEU A 55 11.62 -2.40 0.23
C LEU A 55 10.41 -3.33 0.12
N TYR A 56 9.28 -2.81 -0.37
CA TYR A 56 8.08 -3.61 -0.62
C TYR A 56 8.30 -4.67 -1.70
N GLN A 57 8.93 -4.33 -2.83
CA GLN A 57 9.22 -5.28 -3.90
C GLN A 57 10.18 -6.39 -3.44
N VAL A 58 11.18 -6.05 -2.62
CA VAL A 58 12.08 -7.04 -2.02
C VAL A 58 11.35 -7.89 -0.98
N TRP A 59 10.52 -7.29 -0.12
CA TRP A 59 9.75 -8.01 0.90
C TRP A 59 8.76 -8.98 0.27
N ARG A 60 8.11 -8.61 -0.83
CA ARG A 60 7.15 -9.45 -1.54
C ARG A 60 7.77 -10.72 -2.13
N GLN A 61 9.09 -10.75 -2.33
CA GLN A 61 9.77 -11.97 -2.75
C GLN A 61 9.73 -13.06 -1.68
N ALA A 62 9.82 -14.32 -2.14
CA ALA A 62 9.97 -15.47 -1.28
C ALA A 62 11.17 -15.28 -0.32
N LYS A 63 11.01 -15.67 0.95
CA LYS A 63 11.98 -15.36 2.04
C LYS A 63 13.40 -15.82 1.73
N ASP A 64 13.56 -16.93 1.01
CA ASP A 64 14.83 -17.50 0.55
C ASP A 64 15.49 -16.69 -0.59
N LYS A 65 14.70 -15.98 -1.40
CA LYS A 65 15.17 -15.15 -2.52
C LYS A 65 15.55 -13.72 -2.13
N ARG A 66 15.03 -13.19 -1.03
CA ARG A 66 15.30 -11.79 -0.59
C ARG A 66 16.80 -11.47 -0.47
N PRO A 67 17.64 -12.33 0.17
CA PRO A 67 19.06 -12.02 0.34
C PRO A 67 19.84 -11.94 -0.97
N SER A 68 19.49 -12.79 -1.95
CA SER A 68 20.17 -12.80 -3.25
C SER A 68 19.76 -11.58 -4.08
N LEU A 69 18.49 -11.20 -4.04
CA LEU A 69 17.99 -9.99 -4.69
C LEU A 69 18.62 -8.72 -4.09
N LEU A 70 18.62 -8.59 -2.76
CA LEU A 70 19.30 -7.48 -2.07
C LEU A 70 20.76 -7.35 -2.50
N PHE A 71 21.49 -8.47 -2.53
CA PHE A 71 22.89 -8.40 -2.95
C PHE A 71 23.04 -7.96 -4.41
N LYS A 72 22.19 -8.48 -5.32
CA LYS A 72 22.20 -8.09 -6.73
C LYS A 72 22.04 -6.58 -6.90
N ILE A 73 21.04 -5.98 -6.26
CA ILE A 73 20.75 -4.54 -6.39
C ILE A 73 21.75 -3.64 -5.66
N LEU A 74 22.43 -4.13 -4.62
CA LEU A 74 23.38 -3.31 -3.84
C LEU A 74 24.84 -3.46 -4.30
N SER A 75 25.20 -4.60 -4.90
CA SER A 75 26.60 -4.91 -5.25
C SER A 75 27.28 -3.91 -6.19
N PRO A 76 26.62 -3.25 -7.17
CA PRO A 76 27.29 -2.26 -8.04
C PRO A 76 27.92 -1.09 -7.25
N PHE A 77 27.34 -0.76 -6.10
CA PHE A 77 27.77 0.36 -5.25
C PHE A 77 28.91 -0.02 -4.29
N THR A 78 29.30 -1.29 -4.21
CA THR A 78 30.30 -1.78 -3.24
C THR A 78 31.73 -1.83 -3.77
N ARG A 79 31.93 -1.46 -5.04
CA ARG A 79 33.24 -1.57 -5.69
C ARG A 79 34.14 -0.43 -5.22
N GLU A 80 35.43 -0.69 -5.09
CA GLU A 80 36.41 0.32 -4.67
C GLU A 80 36.39 1.56 -5.57
N LYS A 81 36.15 1.39 -6.88
CA LYS A 81 36.04 2.50 -7.83
C LYS A 81 34.76 3.33 -7.67
N SER A 82 33.62 2.71 -7.32
CA SER A 82 32.33 3.42 -7.21
C SER A 82 32.07 4.00 -5.83
N TRP A 83 32.70 3.43 -4.79
CA TRP A 83 32.46 3.80 -3.40
C TRP A 83 32.72 5.29 -3.09
N PRO A 84 33.77 5.96 -3.60
CA PRO A 84 33.95 7.40 -3.38
C PRO A 84 32.79 8.25 -3.91
N ALA A 85 32.24 7.90 -5.09
CA ALA A 85 31.07 8.58 -5.66
C ALA A 85 29.83 8.36 -4.80
N VAL A 86 29.61 7.11 -4.35
CA VAL A 86 28.50 6.74 -3.44
C VAL A 86 28.52 7.60 -2.17
N LYS A 87 29.68 7.73 -1.52
CA LYS A 87 29.81 8.55 -0.31
C LYS A 87 29.53 10.03 -0.57
N LYS A 88 30.06 10.58 -1.67
CA LYS A 88 29.84 11.98 -2.06
C LYS A 88 28.37 12.28 -2.38
N ILE A 89 27.68 11.38 -3.08
CA ILE A 89 26.24 11.52 -3.35
C ILE A 89 25.46 11.48 -2.05
N LYS A 90 25.75 10.53 -1.15
CA LYS A 90 25.10 10.47 0.16
C LYS A 90 25.34 11.74 0.98
N TRP A 91 26.55 12.27 0.97
CA TRP A 91 26.86 13.55 1.62
C TRP A 91 26.05 14.70 1.03
N ALA A 92 25.90 14.76 -0.29
CA ALA A 92 25.09 15.78 -0.94
C ALA A 92 23.59 15.65 -0.61
N ILE A 93 23.08 14.41 -0.44
CA ILE A 93 21.71 14.17 0.05
C ILE A 93 21.50 14.71 1.47
N LEU A 94 22.53 14.64 2.33
CA LEU A 94 22.44 15.12 3.72
C LEU A 94 22.59 16.64 3.85
N THR A 95 23.40 17.25 2.98
CA THR A 95 23.82 18.65 3.11
C THR A 95 23.12 19.59 2.14
N GLU A 96 22.45 19.05 1.12
CA GLU A 96 21.76 19.81 0.06
C GLU A 96 22.59 20.99 -0.47
N PRO A 97 23.84 20.77 -0.90
CA PRO A 97 24.74 21.85 -1.27
C PRO A 97 24.26 22.50 -2.58
N VAL A 98 24.34 23.82 -2.64
CA VAL A 98 23.97 24.58 -3.84
C VAL A 98 25.21 24.80 -4.72
N PRO A 99 25.27 24.28 -5.96
CA PRO A 99 26.41 24.51 -6.85
C PRO A 99 26.59 25.98 -7.25
N PRO A 100 27.84 26.43 -7.48
CA PRO A 100 29.10 25.70 -7.28
C PRO A 100 29.53 25.70 -5.79
N PHE A 101 30.11 24.60 -5.31
CA PHE A 101 30.66 24.49 -3.96
C PHE A 101 32.04 23.81 -3.99
N PRO A 102 32.93 24.11 -3.01
CA PRO A 102 34.21 23.42 -2.91
C PRO A 102 33.99 21.94 -2.56
N LEU A 103 34.69 21.05 -3.27
CA LEU A 103 34.63 19.62 -2.99
C LEU A 103 35.17 19.33 -1.58
N PRO A 104 34.38 18.70 -0.70
CA PRO A 104 34.83 18.36 0.64
C PRO A 104 35.93 17.30 0.59
N ALA A 105 36.84 17.35 1.56
CA ALA A 105 37.81 16.28 1.75
C ALA A 105 37.10 14.98 2.13
N GLU A 106 37.66 13.83 1.77
CA GLU A 106 37.04 12.52 2.05
C GLU A 106 36.80 12.28 3.56
N SER A 107 37.71 12.76 4.41
CA SER A 107 37.55 12.69 5.86
C SER A 107 36.37 13.52 6.39
N GLU A 108 36.03 14.62 5.72
CA GLU A 108 34.89 15.46 6.06
C GLU A 108 33.57 14.82 5.62
N VAL A 109 33.56 14.21 4.42
CA VAL A 109 32.44 13.40 3.92
C VAL A 109 32.12 12.28 4.91
N ASP A 110 33.12 11.48 5.27
CA ASP A 110 32.95 10.35 6.19
C ASP A 110 32.46 10.82 7.57
N ARG A 111 33.04 11.89 8.11
CA ARG A 111 32.63 12.47 9.40
C ARG A 111 31.17 12.92 9.38
N THR A 112 30.73 13.61 8.34
CA THR A 112 29.36 14.13 8.22
C THR A 112 28.36 12.98 8.17
N ILE A 113 28.65 11.95 7.36
CA ILE A 113 27.80 10.75 7.26
C ILE A 113 27.73 10.03 8.61
N LEU A 114 28.87 9.78 9.26
CA LEU A 114 28.93 9.11 10.55
C LEU A 114 28.17 9.86 11.65
N GLN A 115 28.27 11.19 11.67
CA GLN A 115 27.54 12.04 12.64
C GLN A 115 26.03 11.94 12.45
N SER A 116 25.54 11.96 11.20
CA SER A 116 24.09 11.86 10.92
C SER A 116 23.46 10.58 11.48
N TYR A 117 24.11 9.43 11.28
CA TYR A 117 23.59 8.15 11.77
C TYR A 117 23.81 7.93 13.27
N SER A 118 24.90 8.46 13.82
CA SER A 118 25.15 8.34 15.27
C SER A 118 24.06 9.03 16.09
N ALA A 119 23.52 10.15 15.59
CA ALA A 119 22.40 10.84 16.22
C ALA A 119 21.10 10.01 16.22
N ALA A 120 20.88 9.17 15.20
CA ALA A 120 19.71 8.30 15.07
C ALA A 120 19.83 6.95 15.81
N GLY A 121 20.96 6.68 16.49
CA GLY A 121 21.15 5.47 17.29
C GLY A 121 21.25 4.16 16.52
N ARG A 122 21.41 4.19 15.19
CA ARG A 122 21.62 2.97 14.39
C ARG A 122 23.04 2.41 14.60
N PRO A 123 23.23 1.07 14.69
CA PRO A 123 24.56 0.49 14.81
C PRO A 123 25.40 0.73 13.54
N GLN A 124 26.71 0.92 13.71
CA GLN A 124 27.61 1.30 12.60
C GLN A 124 27.66 0.28 11.45
N GLU A 125 27.39 -0.99 11.74
CA GLU A 125 27.33 -2.06 10.74
C GLU A 125 26.23 -1.86 9.67
N PHE A 126 25.22 -1.04 9.97
CA PHE A 126 24.11 -0.74 9.06
C PHE A 126 24.40 0.43 8.12
N TYR A 127 25.38 1.28 8.44
CA TYR A 127 25.58 2.53 7.71
C TYR A 127 25.85 2.30 6.22
N PRO A 128 26.71 1.35 5.81
CA PRO A 128 26.93 1.13 4.39
C PRO A 128 25.68 0.71 3.62
N PHE A 129 24.78 -0.06 4.25
CA PHE A 129 23.52 -0.42 3.63
C PHE A 129 22.63 0.81 3.42
N LEU A 130 22.48 1.66 4.44
CA LEU A 130 21.67 2.87 4.38
C LEU A 130 22.23 3.89 3.37
N ILE A 131 23.56 4.02 3.31
CA ILE A 131 24.25 4.85 2.31
C ILE A 131 23.89 4.37 0.90
N ILE A 132 24.02 3.07 0.63
CA ILE A 132 23.73 2.51 -0.70
C ILE A 132 22.25 2.62 -1.04
N LEU A 133 21.34 2.37 -0.09
CA LEU A 133 19.90 2.49 -0.30
C LEU A 133 19.52 3.91 -0.76
N ASP A 134 20.13 4.94 -0.18
CA ASP A 134 19.89 6.33 -0.56
C ASP A 134 20.41 6.66 -1.95
N VAL A 135 21.61 6.18 -2.27
CA VAL A 135 22.21 6.40 -3.59
C VAL A 135 21.45 5.64 -4.68
N LEU A 136 20.97 4.42 -4.38
CA LEU A 136 20.09 3.67 -5.27
C LEU A 136 18.76 4.42 -5.49
N ALA A 137 18.15 4.94 -4.43
CA ALA A 137 16.92 5.72 -4.56
C ALA A 137 17.13 7.01 -5.35
N TRP A 138 18.28 7.67 -5.17
CA TRP A 138 18.68 8.83 -5.97
C TRP A 138 18.85 8.47 -7.45
N LEU A 139 19.47 7.34 -7.76
CA LEU A 139 19.69 6.88 -9.14
C LEU A 139 18.37 6.51 -9.83
N ILE A 140 17.45 5.85 -9.12
CA ILE A 140 16.11 5.54 -9.63
C ILE A 140 15.30 6.82 -9.86
N HIS A 141 15.44 7.84 -9.00
CA HIS A 141 14.80 9.13 -9.21
C HIS A 141 15.36 9.86 -10.45
N HIS A 142 16.69 9.81 -10.64
CA HIS A 142 17.32 10.33 -11.85
C HIS A 142 16.75 9.66 -13.11
N GLU A 143 16.61 8.34 -13.08
CA GLU A 143 16.05 7.56 -14.18
C GLU A 143 14.55 7.84 -14.41
N SER A 144 13.76 8.01 -13.35
CA SER A 144 12.34 8.38 -13.48
C SER A 144 12.16 9.77 -14.11
N LEU A 145 13.05 10.71 -13.78
CA LEU A 145 13.07 12.03 -14.42
C LEU A 145 13.46 11.92 -15.89
N ARG A 146 14.47 11.10 -16.24
CA ARG A 146 14.85 10.84 -17.63
C ARG A 146 13.64 10.35 -18.46
N ILE A 147 12.93 9.34 -17.96
CA ILE A 147 11.70 8.80 -18.59
C ILE A 147 10.65 9.91 -18.78
N ALA A 148 10.43 10.75 -17.76
CA ALA A 148 9.49 11.87 -17.84
C ALA A 148 9.88 12.89 -18.92
N THR A 149 11.19 13.15 -19.10
CA THR A 149 11.67 14.08 -20.13
C THR A 149 11.60 13.50 -21.55
N GLU A 150 11.68 12.19 -21.71
CA GLU A 150 11.60 11.53 -23.01
C GLU A 150 10.16 11.32 -23.48
N SER A 151 9.20 11.33 -22.55
CA SER A 151 7.78 11.15 -22.84
C SER A 151 7.26 12.20 -23.84
N SER A 152 6.54 11.74 -24.86
CA SER A 152 5.91 12.61 -25.87
C SER A 152 4.71 13.34 -25.27
N VAL A 153 4.71 14.66 -25.33
CA VAL A 153 3.60 15.51 -24.87
C VAL A 153 3.08 16.30 -26.07
N SER A 154 1.77 16.25 -26.31
CA SER A 154 1.16 17.01 -27.41
C SER A 154 1.25 18.52 -27.17
N ASP A 155 1.36 19.30 -28.26
CA ASP A 155 1.55 20.76 -28.18
C ASP A 155 0.40 21.50 -27.50
N TRP A 156 -0.82 20.95 -27.54
CA TRP A 156 -1.98 21.55 -26.91
C TRP A 156 -2.03 21.32 -25.38
N ASP A 157 -1.31 20.32 -24.85
CA ASP A 157 -1.32 20.02 -23.41
C ASP A 157 -0.31 20.90 -22.64
N THR A 158 -0.72 22.13 -22.36
CA THR A 158 0.07 23.11 -21.61
C THR A 158 0.49 22.62 -20.21
N ALA A 159 -0.36 21.84 -19.53
CA ALA A 159 -0.09 21.38 -18.18
C ALA A 159 1.00 20.31 -18.17
N SER A 160 0.89 19.29 -19.02
CA SER A 160 1.91 18.25 -19.15
C SER A 160 3.24 18.81 -19.66
N ARG A 161 3.22 19.84 -20.53
CA ARG A 161 4.46 20.53 -20.93
C ARG A 161 5.14 21.27 -19.78
N ALA A 162 4.37 21.90 -18.89
CA ALA A 162 4.92 22.55 -17.70
C ALA A 162 5.57 21.52 -16.76
N ILE A 163 4.91 20.37 -16.54
CA ILE A 163 5.46 19.27 -15.74
C ILE A 163 6.73 18.70 -16.39
N LYS A 164 6.73 18.47 -17.70
CA LYS A 164 7.93 18.03 -18.44
C LYS A 164 9.09 19.01 -18.30
N LYS A 165 8.83 20.32 -18.39
CA LYS A 165 9.84 21.37 -18.19
C LYS A 165 10.42 21.34 -16.77
N ASP A 166 9.58 21.17 -15.76
CA ASP A 166 10.01 21.00 -14.37
C ASP A 166 10.91 19.75 -14.21
N SER A 167 10.52 18.62 -14.81
CA SER A 167 11.36 17.41 -14.82
C SER A 167 12.71 17.61 -15.52
N ILE A 168 12.77 18.38 -16.61
CA ILE A 168 14.04 18.73 -17.27
C ILE A 168 14.94 19.54 -16.34
N ILE A 169 14.38 20.54 -15.64
CA ILE A 169 15.14 21.37 -14.70
C ILE A 169 15.69 20.52 -13.55
N GLN A 170 14.87 19.62 -12.99
CA GLN A 170 15.28 18.73 -11.91
C GLN A 170 16.37 17.74 -12.37
N LEU A 171 16.21 17.14 -13.57
CA LEU A 171 17.21 16.25 -14.15
C LEU A 171 18.55 16.96 -14.37
N GLN A 172 18.52 18.20 -14.89
CA GLN A 172 19.72 19.02 -15.06
C GLN A 172 20.38 19.34 -13.71
N ALA A 173 19.59 19.67 -12.68
CA ALA A 173 20.11 19.93 -11.34
C ALA A 173 20.82 18.70 -10.76
N LEU A 174 20.22 17.50 -10.89
CA LEU A 174 20.84 16.26 -10.42
C LEU A 174 22.12 15.92 -11.19
N SER A 175 22.12 16.07 -12.52
CA SER A 175 23.30 15.83 -13.35
C SER A 175 24.42 16.81 -13.02
N ASN A 176 24.13 18.12 -12.92
CA ASN A 176 25.11 19.13 -12.54
C ASN A 176 25.69 18.88 -11.15
N LEU A 177 24.86 18.46 -10.19
CA LEU A 177 25.32 18.10 -8.86
C LEU A 177 26.30 16.92 -8.92
N LEU A 178 25.98 15.87 -9.67
CA LEU A 178 26.85 14.71 -9.84
C LEU A 178 28.18 15.10 -10.52
N GLU A 179 28.13 15.88 -11.59
CA GLU A 179 29.32 16.39 -12.27
C GLU A 179 30.21 17.22 -11.33
N CYS A 180 29.62 18.03 -10.44
CA CYS A 180 30.39 18.75 -9.42
C CYS A 180 31.05 17.82 -8.40
N LEU A 181 30.41 16.71 -8.03
CA LEU A 181 30.89 15.76 -7.02
C LEU A 181 32.02 14.85 -7.54
N THR A 182 31.89 14.36 -8.78
CA THR A 182 32.79 13.33 -9.33
C THR A 182 33.63 13.81 -10.50
N GLY A 183 33.30 14.96 -11.12
CA GLY A 183 33.80 15.33 -12.44
C GLY A 183 32.91 14.76 -13.56
N SER A 184 32.90 15.43 -14.71
CA SER A 184 31.93 15.13 -15.79
C SER A 184 32.06 13.74 -16.40
N LYS A 185 33.30 13.29 -16.66
CA LYS A 185 33.57 11.95 -17.22
C LYS A 185 33.15 10.85 -16.24
N ASP A 186 33.53 10.99 -14.97
CA ASP A 186 33.25 10.00 -13.93
C ASP A 186 31.75 9.98 -13.57
N ALA A 187 31.06 11.12 -13.68
CA ALA A 187 29.61 11.22 -13.49
C ALA A 187 28.83 10.40 -14.53
N ALA A 188 29.15 10.57 -15.80
CA ALA A 188 28.52 9.84 -16.89
C ALA A 188 28.85 8.34 -16.84
N GLU A 189 30.10 7.99 -16.51
CA GLU A 189 30.51 6.58 -16.34
C GLU A 189 29.79 5.93 -15.15
N PHE A 190 29.67 6.65 -14.02
CA PHE A 190 28.97 6.13 -12.84
C PHE A 190 27.49 5.83 -13.10
N THR A 191 26.74 6.76 -13.70
CA THR A 191 25.30 6.55 -13.96
C THR A 191 25.06 5.45 -14.98
N SER A 192 25.69 5.53 -16.14
CA SER A 192 25.50 4.55 -17.23
C SER A 192 25.95 3.15 -16.82
N SER A 193 27.16 2.99 -16.28
CA SER A 193 27.67 1.68 -15.88
C SER A 193 26.87 1.07 -14.73
N THR A 194 26.43 1.87 -13.77
CA THR A 194 25.66 1.35 -12.62
C THR A 194 24.25 0.95 -13.05
N LEU A 195 23.56 1.76 -13.86
CA LEU A 195 22.25 1.42 -14.40
C LEU A 195 22.31 0.17 -15.28
N ASP A 196 23.29 0.05 -16.18
CA ASP A 196 23.45 -1.14 -17.03
C ASP A 196 23.65 -2.43 -16.21
N GLU A 197 24.40 -2.34 -15.11
CA GLU A 197 24.59 -3.48 -14.21
C GLU A 197 23.34 -3.83 -13.42
N LEU A 198 22.64 -2.82 -12.91
CA LEU A 198 21.36 -2.99 -12.21
C LEU A 198 20.30 -3.61 -13.13
N MET A 199 20.23 -3.14 -14.38
CA MET A 199 19.35 -3.69 -15.43
C MET A 199 19.68 -5.15 -15.74
N LYS A 200 20.96 -5.53 -15.79
CA LYS A 200 21.36 -6.93 -15.97
C LYS A 200 21.06 -7.80 -14.74
N ALA A 201 21.16 -7.23 -13.54
CA ALA A 201 21.04 -7.98 -12.29
C ALA A 201 19.59 -8.19 -11.85
N SER A 202 18.72 -7.19 -12.05
CA SER A 202 17.33 -7.16 -11.57
C SER A 202 16.45 -6.27 -12.45
N PRO A 203 16.25 -6.63 -13.73
CA PRO A 203 15.43 -5.85 -14.66
C PRO A 203 14.01 -5.63 -14.12
N GLU A 204 13.46 -6.60 -13.40
CA GLU A 204 12.11 -6.54 -12.82
C GLU A 204 11.91 -5.39 -11.83
N ILE A 205 12.98 -4.88 -11.20
CA ILE A 205 12.93 -3.72 -10.30
C ILE A 205 13.23 -2.45 -11.06
N ILE A 206 14.27 -2.47 -11.90
CA ILE A 206 14.86 -1.27 -12.48
C ILE A 206 14.06 -0.79 -13.71
N GLU A 207 13.34 -1.67 -14.40
CA GLU A 207 12.36 -1.24 -15.42
C GLU A 207 11.06 -0.76 -14.78
N LEU A 208 10.66 -1.37 -13.66
CA LEU A 208 9.36 -1.14 -13.04
C LEU A 208 9.32 0.14 -12.22
N ILE A 209 10.23 0.30 -11.25
CA ILE A 209 10.14 1.36 -10.24
C ILE A 209 10.31 2.76 -10.85
N PRO A 210 11.33 3.05 -11.68
CA PRO A 210 11.47 4.37 -12.29
C PRO A 210 10.22 4.79 -13.10
N LYS A 211 9.63 3.85 -13.85
CA LYS A 211 8.40 4.10 -14.61
C LYS A 211 7.21 4.35 -13.69
N LEU A 212 7.02 3.51 -12.66
CA LEU A 212 5.96 3.68 -11.66
C LEU A 212 6.04 5.06 -11.02
N ILE A 213 7.23 5.48 -10.58
CA ILE A 213 7.46 6.77 -9.92
C ILE A 213 7.24 7.94 -10.88
N CYS A 214 7.69 7.82 -12.14
CA CYS A 214 7.42 8.81 -13.18
C CYS A 214 5.91 9.02 -13.39
N ASP A 215 5.16 7.93 -13.58
CA ASP A 215 3.72 7.97 -13.82
C ASP A 215 2.97 8.52 -12.59
N GLU A 216 3.39 8.11 -11.39
CA GLU A 216 2.82 8.56 -10.13
C GLU A 216 3.05 10.06 -9.89
N ASP A 217 4.25 10.56 -10.16
CA ASP A 217 4.60 11.97 -10.01
C ASP A 217 3.83 12.85 -11.00
N LEU A 218 3.72 12.40 -12.26
CA LEU A 218 2.94 13.09 -13.29
C LEU A 218 1.47 13.19 -12.88
N LEU A 219 0.88 12.09 -12.43
CA LEU A 219 -0.50 12.06 -11.96
C LEU A 219 -0.70 12.94 -10.72
N THR A 220 0.18 12.84 -9.74
CA THR A 220 0.12 13.62 -8.50
C THR A 220 0.19 15.12 -8.77
N LYS A 221 1.15 15.58 -9.60
CA LYS A 221 1.28 16.99 -9.97
C LYS A 221 0.04 17.47 -10.72
N THR A 222 -0.50 16.64 -11.62
CA THR A 222 -1.73 16.97 -12.37
C THR A 222 -2.93 17.13 -11.44
N ILE A 223 -3.15 16.18 -10.52
CA ILE A 223 -4.23 16.22 -9.53
C ILE A 223 -4.08 17.46 -8.64
N GLN A 224 -2.88 17.76 -8.16
CA GLN A 224 -2.64 18.94 -7.32
C GLN A 224 -2.99 20.24 -8.07
N LEU A 225 -2.59 20.37 -9.34
CA LEU A 225 -2.95 21.54 -10.16
C LEU A 225 -4.47 21.67 -10.32
N LEU A 226 -5.19 20.56 -10.55
CA LEU A 226 -6.65 20.55 -10.66
C LEU A 226 -7.33 20.90 -9.33
N LEU A 227 -6.85 20.36 -8.21
CA LEU A 227 -7.36 20.70 -6.87
C LEU A 227 -7.15 22.19 -6.55
N GLN A 228 -5.99 22.76 -6.90
CA GLN A 228 -5.74 24.19 -6.72
C GLN A 228 -6.67 25.04 -7.58
N LYS A 229 -6.90 24.66 -8.84
CA LYS A 229 -7.86 25.34 -9.74
C LYS A 229 -9.30 25.21 -9.23
N GLY A 230 -9.67 24.05 -8.68
CA GLY A 230 -10.99 23.76 -8.13
C GLY A 230 -11.34 24.51 -6.83
N LYS A 231 -10.38 25.26 -6.27
CA LYS A 231 -10.67 26.24 -5.20
C LYS A 231 -11.57 27.37 -5.70
N ASP A 232 -11.50 27.72 -6.98
CA ASP A 232 -12.47 28.60 -7.64
C ASP A 232 -13.80 27.85 -7.81
N ILE A 233 -14.84 28.31 -7.12
CA ILE A 233 -16.18 27.72 -7.13
C ILE A 233 -16.71 27.55 -8.56
N LYS A 234 -16.40 28.47 -9.48
CA LYS A 234 -16.89 28.41 -10.87
C LYS A 234 -16.27 27.27 -11.68
N LYS A 235 -15.10 26.78 -11.28
CA LYS A 235 -14.33 25.73 -11.98
C LYS A 235 -14.27 24.42 -11.22
N ARG A 236 -14.85 24.38 -10.01
CA ARG A 236 -14.75 23.26 -9.08
C ARG A 236 -15.27 21.97 -9.69
N ASP A 237 -16.50 21.97 -10.18
CA ASP A 237 -17.14 20.77 -10.71
C ASP A 237 -16.41 20.22 -11.94
N GLU A 238 -15.95 21.11 -12.82
CA GLU A 238 -15.11 20.75 -13.98
C GLU A 238 -13.78 20.13 -13.51
N CYS A 239 -13.08 20.77 -12.57
CA CYS A 239 -11.81 20.25 -12.06
C CYS A 239 -11.98 18.90 -11.36
N TYR A 240 -13.05 18.72 -10.58
CA TYR A 240 -13.34 17.47 -9.89
C TYR A 240 -13.69 16.34 -10.87
N SER A 241 -14.46 16.65 -11.92
CA SER A 241 -14.76 15.71 -13.00
C SER A 241 -13.49 15.26 -13.72
N LEU A 242 -12.58 16.20 -14.01
CA LEU A 242 -11.28 15.90 -14.61
C LEU A 242 -10.38 15.06 -13.70
N ILE A 243 -10.40 15.29 -12.37
CA ILE A 243 -9.65 14.44 -11.42
C ILE A 243 -10.17 13.00 -11.49
N ILE A 244 -11.49 12.81 -11.47
CA ILE A 244 -12.11 11.47 -11.59
C ILE A 244 -11.70 10.80 -12.89
N GLU A 245 -11.73 11.51 -14.01
CA GLU A 245 -11.29 11.00 -15.31
C GLU A 245 -9.81 10.56 -15.29
N LYS A 246 -8.94 11.35 -14.65
CA LYS A 246 -7.50 11.04 -14.55
C LYS A 246 -7.17 9.83 -13.69
N ILE A 247 -8.01 9.51 -12.70
CA ILE A 247 -7.85 8.30 -11.87
C ILE A 247 -8.79 7.16 -12.32
N HIS A 248 -9.45 7.29 -13.47
CA HIS A 248 -10.28 6.23 -14.01
C HIS A 248 -9.42 5.18 -14.73
N PRO A 249 -9.70 3.87 -14.58
CA PRO A 249 -8.97 2.84 -15.32
C PRO A 249 -9.14 3.03 -16.83
N SER A 250 -8.09 2.76 -17.61
CA SER A 250 -8.17 2.86 -19.07
C SER A 250 -9.29 1.97 -19.62
N MET A 251 -10.16 2.55 -20.45
CA MET A 251 -11.35 1.87 -21.02
C MET A 251 -12.35 1.36 -19.96
N GLY A 252 -12.24 1.80 -18.70
CA GLY A 252 -13.03 1.27 -17.58
C GLY A 252 -12.71 -0.18 -17.21
N VAL A 253 -11.63 -0.74 -17.74
CA VAL A 253 -11.25 -2.14 -17.49
C VAL A 253 -10.40 -2.21 -16.23
N ALA A 254 -10.95 -2.79 -15.16
CA ALA A 254 -10.29 -2.86 -13.85
C ALA A 254 -8.87 -3.48 -13.92
N THR A 255 -8.65 -4.49 -14.76
CA THR A 255 -7.34 -5.14 -14.92
C THR A 255 -6.27 -4.26 -15.57
N LEU A 256 -6.65 -3.12 -16.14
CA LEU A 256 -5.72 -2.14 -16.73
C LEU A 256 -5.42 -0.97 -15.80
N THR A 257 -5.82 -1.05 -14.52
CA THR A 257 -5.53 0.01 -13.53
C THR A 257 -4.03 0.07 -13.26
N PRO A 258 -3.36 1.21 -13.52
CA PRO A 258 -1.92 1.33 -13.30
C PRO A 258 -1.54 1.25 -11.81
N PRO A 259 -0.47 0.54 -11.43
CA PRO A 259 0.04 0.54 -10.05
C PRO A 259 0.42 1.94 -9.53
N SER A 260 0.80 2.86 -10.42
CA SER A 260 1.09 4.26 -10.10
C SER A 260 -0.12 5.04 -9.58
N PHE A 261 -1.33 4.47 -9.60
CA PHE A 261 -2.50 5.09 -8.98
C PHE A 261 -2.56 4.88 -7.46
N LEU A 262 -1.76 3.96 -6.91
CA LEU A 262 -1.82 3.54 -5.51
C LEU A 262 -1.69 4.73 -4.55
N TYR A 263 -0.56 5.42 -4.60
CA TYR A 263 -0.27 6.51 -3.67
C TYR A 263 -1.14 7.77 -3.90
N PRO A 264 -1.40 8.21 -5.14
CA PRO A 264 -2.33 9.32 -5.41
C PRO A 264 -3.75 9.04 -4.89
N CYS A 265 -4.26 7.83 -5.09
CA CYS A 265 -5.59 7.46 -4.60
C CYS A 265 -5.63 7.32 -3.07
N ALA A 266 -4.59 6.77 -2.45
CA ALA A 266 -4.47 6.74 -0.99
C ALA A 266 -4.50 8.15 -0.39
N ARG A 267 -3.81 9.11 -1.03
CA ARG A 267 -3.85 10.53 -0.62
C ARG A 267 -5.21 11.17 -0.83
N LEU A 268 -5.82 10.97 -2.00
CA LEU A 268 -7.15 11.53 -2.31
C LEU A 268 -8.21 11.03 -1.34
N LEU A 269 -8.19 9.74 -0.98
CA LEU A 269 -9.12 9.16 -0.02
C LEU A 269 -9.06 9.86 1.35
N MET A 270 -7.86 10.26 1.78
CA MET A 270 -7.60 10.87 3.09
C MET A 270 -7.64 12.40 3.09
N ASP A 271 -7.83 13.04 1.93
CA ASP A 271 -7.83 14.49 1.83
C ASP A 271 -9.18 15.07 2.31
N THR A 272 -9.19 15.58 3.54
CA THR A 272 -10.37 16.19 4.16
C THR A 272 -10.75 17.54 3.58
N THR A 273 -9.91 18.12 2.70
CA THR A 273 -10.22 19.39 2.02
C THR A 273 -11.11 19.19 0.80
N ILE A 274 -11.25 17.95 0.32
CA ILE A 274 -12.10 17.59 -0.82
C ILE A 274 -13.52 17.34 -0.31
N GLU A 275 -14.51 17.99 -0.91
CA GLU A 275 -15.92 17.73 -0.60
C GLU A 275 -16.28 16.29 -0.96
N ILE A 276 -16.82 15.53 -0.01
CA ILE A 276 -17.16 14.11 -0.21
C ILE A 276 -18.16 13.93 -1.36
N THR A 277 -19.05 14.91 -1.56
CA THR A 277 -20.03 14.94 -2.66
C THR A 277 -19.40 15.04 -4.05
N SER A 278 -18.10 15.34 -4.14
CA SER A 278 -17.36 15.34 -5.41
C SER A 278 -17.28 13.95 -6.05
N GLY A 279 -17.40 12.87 -5.26
CA GLY A 279 -17.18 11.51 -5.72
C GLY A 279 -15.71 11.10 -5.88
N ILE A 280 -14.76 12.02 -5.68
CA ILE A 280 -13.31 11.74 -5.82
C ILE A 280 -12.86 10.69 -4.80
N GLN A 281 -13.23 10.83 -3.52
CA GLN A 281 -12.82 9.86 -2.50
C GLN A 281 -13.44 8.48 -2.73
N TYR A 282 -14.68 8.43 -3.23
CA TYR A 282 -15.31 7.16 -3.60
C TYR A 282 -14.54 6.49 -4.74
N GLN A 283 -14.25 7.22 -5.82
CA GLN A 283 -13.48 6.68 -6.94
C GLN A 283 -12.08 6.24 -6.50
N ALA A 284 -11.39 7.03 -5.67
CA ALA A 284 -10.10 6.66 -5.10
C ALA A 284 -10.19 5.34 -4.31
N SER A 285 -11.23 5.17 -3.48
CA SER A 285 -11.45 3.91 -2.75
C SER A 285 -11.66 2.71 -3.68
N VAL A 286 -12.35 2.89 -4.81
CA VAL A 286 -12.55 1.83 -5.82
C VAL A 286 -11.22 1.42 -6.44
N ILE A 287 -10.37 2.39 -6.80
CA ILE A 287 -9.03 2.12 -7.33
C ILE A 287 -8.17 1.35 -6.33
N LEU A 288 -8.16 1.75 -5.06
CA LEU A 288 -7.45 1.00 -4.02
C LEU A 288 -7.98 -0.44 -3.88
N SER A 289 -9.29 -0.62 -4.03
CA SER A 289 -9.92 -1.95 -4.03
C SER A 289 -9.51 -2.82 -5.21
N ILE A 290 -9.21 -2.23 -6.36
CA ILE A 290 -8.73 -2.94 -7.55
C ILE A 290 -7.26 -3.33 -7.39
N LEU A 291 -6.45 -2.42 -6.85
CA LEU A 291 -5.01 -2.62 -6.68
C LEU A 291 -4.68 -3.65 -5.58
N GLN A 292 -5.50 -3.74 -4.53
CA GLN A 292 -5.35 -4.70 -3.43
C GLN A 292 -3.93 -4.74 -2.81
N ASP A 293 -3.29 -3.58 -2.69
CA ASP A 293 -1.97 -3.49 -2.06
C ASP A 293 -2.11 -3.43 -0.53
N SER A 294 -1.36 -4.28 0.18
CA SER A 294 -1.43 -4.38 1.65
C SER A 294 -1.00 -3.08 2.34
N ARG A 295 -0.16 -2.25 1.73
CA ARG A 295 0.29 -0.98 2.31
C ARG A 295 -0.85 0.00 2.59
N CYS A 296 -2.01 -0.21 1.97
CA CYS A 296 -3.21 0.62 2.19
C CYS A 296 -4.01 0.27 3.44
N ILE A 297 -3.71 -0.79 4.19
CA ILE A 297 -4.58 -1.25 5.29
C ILE A 297 -4.83 -0.17 6.33
N GLU A 298 -3.78 0.48 6.83
CA GLU A 298 -3.95 1.54 7.84
C GLU A 298 -4.68 2.76 7.26
N THR A 299 -4.43 3.10 5.99
CA THR A 299 -5.18 4.15 5.28
C THR A 299 -6.67 3.82 5.21
N LEU A 300 -7.02 2.59 4.82
CA LEU A 300 -8.40 2.13 4.69
C LEU A 300 -9.12 2.05 6.05
N LYS A 301 -8.41 1.58 7.10
CA LYS A 301 -8.93 1.57 8.48
C LYS A 301 -9.20 2.99 8.97
N THR A 302 -8.27 3.91 8.74
CA THR A 302 -8.43 5.31 9.14
C THR A 302 -9.56 5.98 8.37
N ALA A 303 -9.65 5.73 7.05
CA ALA A 303 -10.77 6.19 6.23
C ALA A 303 -12.11 5.68 6.76
N LEU A 304 -12.20 4.41 7.16
CA LEU A 304 -13.40 3.83 7.74
C LEU A 304 -13.79 4.50 9.07
N ASP A 305 -12.85 5.03 9.85
CA ASP A 305 -13.16 5.78 11.06
C ASP A 305 -13.57 7.24 10.77
N ILE A 306 -13.05 7.83 9.68
CA ILE A 306 -13.34 9.23 9.29
C ILE A 306 -14.69 9.37 8.58
N PHE A 307 -15.03 8.46 7.66
CA PHE A 307 -16.24 8.61 6.84
C PHE A 307 -17.51 8.37 7.66
N PRO A 308 -18.45 9.32 7.70
CA PRO A 308 -19.73 9.14 8.41
C PRO A 308 -20.49 7.88 8.00
N LEU A 309 -21.15 7.23 8.97
CA LEU A 309 -21.90 5.98 8.75
C LEU A 309 -23.00 6.06 7.68
N HIS A 310 -23.58 7.25 7.43
CA HIS A 310 -24.61 7.44 6.40
C HIS A 310 -24.06 7.41 4.97
N LEU A 311 -22.74 7.50 4.78
CA LEU A 311 -22.08 7.36 3.48
C LEU A 311 -21.85 5.89 3.17
N SER A 312 -22.94 5.15 2.99
CA SER A 312 -22.89 3.68 2.97
C SER A 312 -21.98 3.15 1.85
N LYS A 313 -22.03 3.73 0.64
CA LYS A 313 -21.31 3.21 -0.53
C LYS A 313 -19.78 3.23 -0.39
N ILE A 314 -19.21 4.34 0.08
CA ILE A 314 -17.76 4.39 0.30
C ILE A 314 -17.36 3.47 1.44
N ARG A 315 -18.14 3.41 2.52
CA ARG A 315 -17.85 2.53 3.65
C ARG A 315 -17.95 1.05 3.28
N GLU A 316 -19.01 0.64 2.57
CA GLU A 316 -19.17 -0.71 1.99
C GLU A 316 -17.93 -1.09 1.18
N ASN A 317 -17.47 -0.21 0.28
CA ASN A 317 -16.26 -0.46 -0.51
C ASN A 317 -15.00 -0.59 0.36
N LEU A 318 -14.81 0.28 1.36
CA LEU A 318 -13.67 0.17 2.29
C LEU A 318 -13.66 -1.16 3.06
N ILE A 319 -14.84 -1.62 3.52
CA ILE A 319 -15.01 -2.90 4.22
C ILE A 319 -14.67 -4.06 3.29
N TYR A 320 -15.22 -4.03 2.08
CA TYR A 320 -14.95 -5.01 1.04
C TYR A 320 -13.45 -5.09 0.73
N THR A 321 -12.77 -3.94 0.57
CA THR A 321 -11.33 -3.90 0.31
C THR A 321 -10.54 -4.50 1.47
N LEU A 322 -10.84 -4.10 2.72
CA LEU A 322 -10.19 -4.64 3.91
C LEU A 322 -10.34 -6.17 4.02
N GLY A 323 -11.52 -6.71 3.71
CA GLY A 323 -11.74 -8.16 3.66
C GLY A 323 -10.97 -8.84 2.52
N SER A 324 -10.86 -8.19 1.36
CA SER A 324 -10.19 -8.71 0.18
C SER A 324 -8.66 -8.78 0.33
N LEU A 325 -8.08 -7.90 1.17
CA LEU A 325 -6.66 -7.94 1.53
C LEU A 325 -6.31 -9.17 2.39
N LYS A 326 -7.29 -9.73 3.13
CA LYS A 326 -7.15 -10.92 3.99
C LYS A 326 -6.15 -10.78 5.13
N GLU A 327 -6.01 -9.57 5.66
CA GLU A 327 -5.00 -9.25 6.65
C GLU A 327 -5.56 -9.24 8.06
N ARG A 328 -4.86 -9.89 9.01
CA ARG A 328 -5.28 -10.00 10.41
C ARG A 328 -5.54 -8.63 11.05
N SER A 329 -4.73 -7.64 10.69
CA SER A 329 -4.82 -6.28 11.24
C SER A 329 -6.15 -5.57 10.90
N ALA A 330 -6.90 -6.04 9.89
CA ALA A 330 -8.20 -5.51 9.53
C ALA A 330 -9.36 -6.05 10.38
N VAL A 331 -9.19 -7.23 11.00
CA VAL A 331 -10.27 -7.97 11.70
C VAL A 331 -10.94 -7.12 12.77
N ALA A 332 -10.16 -6.46 13.63
CA ALA A 332 -10.70 -5.64 14.70
C ALA A 332 -11.51 -4.43 14.16
N ALA A 333 -11.02 -3.79 13.08
CA ALA A 333 -11.71 -2.67 12.46
C ALA A 333 -13.05 -3.07 11.84
N ILE A 334 -13.08 -4.22 11.15
CA ILE A 334 -14.32 -4.77 10.56
C ILE A 334 -15.29 -5.22 11.65
N THR A 335 -14.79 -5.85 12.73
CA THR A 335 -15.63 -6.33 13.83
C THR A 335 -16.40 -5.19 14.51
N ARG A 336 -15.79 -4.01 14.70
CA ARG A 336 -16.46 -2.83 15.28
C ARG A 336 -17.73 -2.43 14.51
N ILE A 337 -17.83 -2.76 13.21
CA ILE A 337 -19.00 -2.46 12.37
C ILE A 337 -20.17 -3.34 12.74
N LEU A 338 -19.92 -4.60 13.09
CA LEU A 338 -20.94 -5.53 13.56
C LEU A 338 -21.51 -5.10 14.91
N GLU A 339 -20.67 -4.51 15.76
CA GLU A 339 -21.07 -3.99 17.08
C GLU A 339 -21.87 -2.68 17.00
N ALA A 340 -21.83 -1.98 15.85
CA ALA A 340 -22.61 -0.76 15.64
C ALA A 340 -24.13 -1.04 15.62
N PRO A 341 -24.99 -0.04 15.90
CA PRO A 341 -26.44 -0.19 15.75
C PRO A 341 -26.87 -0.59 14.34
N ASP A 342 -28.00 -1.27 14.19
CA ASP A 342 -28.56 -1.62 12.86
C ASP A 342 -29.12 -0.39 12.12
N GLU A 343 -29.51 0.65 12.86
CA GLU A 343 -30.08 1.87 12.33
C GLU A 343 -29.44 3.11 12.96
N MET A 344 -29.27 4.15 12.16
CA MET A 344 -28.90 5.48 12.64
C MET A 344 -29.93 6.53 12.23
N LYS A 345 -30.31 7.42 13.16
CA LYS A 345 -31.03 8.65 12.83
C LYS A 345 -30.09 9.60 12.09
N THR A 346 -30.40 9.91 10.84
CA THR A 346 -29.59 10.87 10.07
C THR A 346 -29.69 12.28 10.67
N PRO A 347 -28.59 13.06 10.68
CA PRO A 347 -28.64 14.48 11.04
C PRO A 347 -29.65 15.23 10.13
N GLN A 348 -30.42 16.14 10.72
CA GLN A 348 -31.53 16.87 10.06
C GLN A 348 -31.14 17.59 8.75
N ALA A 349 -29.85 17.85 8.53
CA ALA A 349 -29.33 18.56 7.37
C ALA A 349 -29.35 17.76 6.05
N PHE A 350 -29.32 16.42 6.09
CA PHE A 350 -29.16 15.62 4.87
C PHE A 350 -30.49 15.07 4.34
N HIS A 351 -31.36 14.52 5.19
CA HIS A 351 -32.73 14.15 4.83
C HIS A 351 -33.61 14.17 6.09
N LYS A 352 -34.76 14.85 6.07
CA LYS A 352 -35.72 14.95 7.20
C LYS A 352 -36.02 13.56 7.81
N GLY A 353 -35.36 13.22 8.91
CA GLY A 353 -35.75 12.13 9.83
C GLY A 353 -35.74 10.70 9.28
N LYS A 354 -35.06 10.41 8.16
CA LYS A 354 -34.94 9.02 7.67
C LYS A 354 -33.88 8.25 8.47
N CYS A 355 -34.25 7.09 9.01
CA CYS A 355 -33.29 6.11 9.51
C CYS A 355 -32.43 5.61 8.33
N CYS A 356 -31.11 5.66 8.48
CA CYS A 356 -30.19 4.96 7.60
C CYS A 356 -30.00 3.55 8.17
N LEU A 357 -30.43 2.54 7.41
CA LEU A 357 -30.16 1.15 7.73
C LEU A 357 -28.67 0.89 7.45
N LEU A 358 -27.99 0.25 8.40
CA LEU A 358 -26.57 -0.12 8.30
C LEU A 358 -26.42 -1.61 7.96
N LEU A 359 -27.50 -2.23 7.47
CA LEU A 359 -27.55 -3.65 7.15
C LEU A 359 -26.55 -4.01 6.07
N GLU A 360 -26.44 -3.21 5.00
CA GLU A 360 -25.51 -3.44 3.90
C GLU A 360 -24.05 -3.40 4.37
N GLN A 361 -23.71 -2.46 5.28
CA GLN A 361 -22.36 -2.42 5.87
C GLN A 361 -22.07 -3.64 6.75
N LYS A 362 -23.09 -4.15 7.47
CA LYS A 362 -22.97 -5.37 8.28
C LYS A 362 -22.87 -6.64 7.42
N GLU A 363 -23.58 -6.69 6.29
CA GLU A 363 -23.45 -7.76 5.30
C GLU A 363 -22.03 -7.84 4.75
N GLU A 364 -21.49 -6.69 4.32
CA GLU A 364 -20.10 -6.60 3.85
C GLU A 364 -19.11 -6.94 4.96
N ALA A 365 -19.36 -6.53 6.20
CA ALA A 365 -18.49 -6.84 7.34
C ALA A 365 -18.46 -8.35 7.65
N LEU A 366 -19.61 -9.02 7.65
CA LEU A 366 -19.67 -10.48 7.80
C LEU A 366 -18.88 -11.16 6.68
N TRP A 367 -19.15 -10.78 5.43
CA TRP A 367 -18.46 -11.34 4.26
C TRP A 367 -16.94 -11.11 4.31
N ALA A 368 -16.49 -9.91 4.68
CA ALA A 368 -15.09 -9.56 4.82
C ALA A 368 -14.38 -10.40 5.89
N LEU A 369 -15.01 -10.64 7.04
CA LEU A 369 -14.46 -11.51 8.09
C LEU A 369 -14.35 -12.98 7.61
N GLY A 370 -15.31 -13.45 6.82
CA GLY A 370 -15.25 -14.76 6.18
C GLY A 370 -14.12 -14.88 5.17
N LYS A 371 -13.85 -13.82 4.39
CA LYS A 371 -12.73 -13.75 3.44
C LYS A 371 -11.36 -13.78 4.12
N ILE A 372 -11.22 -13.11 5.26
CA ILE A 372 -10.02 -13.17 6.09
C ILE A 372 -9.82 -14.58 6.66
N GLY A 373 -10.91 -15.25 7.05
CA GLY A 373 -10.90 -16.66 7.43
C GLY A 373 -10.33 -16.88 8.84
N PHE A 374 -9.25 -17.65 8.95
CA PHE A 374 -8.73 -18.12 10.25
C PHE A 374 -8.45 -16.99 11.24
N GLU A 375 -7.92 -15.87 10.76
CA GLU A 375 -7.54 -14.75 11.64
C GLU A 375 -8.77 -14.05 12.27
N SER A 376 -9.98 -14.33 11.77
CA SER A 376 -11.26 -13.86 12.35
C SER A 376 -11.79 -14.75 13.49
N LEU A 377 -11.11 -15.86 13.81
CA LEU A 377 -11.57 -16.85 14.79
C LEU A 377 -11.76 -16.27 16.20
N ASP A 378 -10.90 -15.33 16.60
CA ASP A 378 -10.96 -14.69 17.93
C ASP A 378 -12.25 -13.86 18.13
N HIS A 379 -13.01 -13.60 17.06
CA HIS A 379 -14.24 -12.81 17.08
C HIS A 379 -15.53 -13.64 16.86
N LEU A 380 -15.44 -14.97 16.96
CA LEU A 380 -16.61 -15.86 16.89
C LEU A 380 -17.75 -15.50 17.86
N PRO A 381 -17.51 -15.03 19.11
CA PRO A 381 -18.60 -14.66 20.01
C PRO A 381 -19.47 -13.52 19.47
N ILE A 382 -18.89 -12.58 18.71
CA ILE A 382 -19.62 -11.46 18.10
C ILE A 382 -20.41 -11.97 16.88
N LEU A 383 -19.76 -12.76 16.02
CA LEU A 383 -20.39 -13.37 14.84
C LEU A 383 -21.59 -14.24 15.24
N SER A 384 -21.45 -15.07 16.28
CA SER A 384 -22.48 -16.04 16.69
C SER A 384 -23.79 -15.38 17.14
N ARG A 385 -23.75 -14.11 17.60
CA ARG A 385 -24.96 -13.35 17.97
C ARG A 385 -25.87 -13.10 16.77
N TYR A 386 -25.31 -13.06 15.56
CA TYR A 386 -26.09 -12.83 14.34
C TYR A 386 -26.95 -14.03 13.94
N ALA A 387 -26.76 -15.20 14.56
CA ALA A 387 -27.65 -16.35 14.34
C ALA A 387 -29.09 -16.07 14.79
N ASP A 388 -29.24 -15.18 15.77
CA ASP A 388 -30.53 -14.77 16.35
C ASP A 388 -31.04 -13.43 15.79
N HIS A 389 -30.34 -12.86 14.81
CA HIS A 389 -30.70 -11.56 14.20
C HIS A 389 -32.05 -11.64 13.44
N GLN A 390 -32.73 -10.51 13.21
CA GLN A 390 -34.03 -10.53 12.50
C GLN A 390 -33.86 -10.65 10.97
N SER A 391 -32.84 -10.02 10.41
CA SER A 391 -32.53 -10.09 8.96
C SER A 391 -32.07 -11.48 8.52
N GLU A 392 -32.83 -12.10 7.61
CA GLU A 392 -32.46 -13.36 6.94
C GLU A 392 -31.21 -13.21 6.06
N LYS A 393 -30.99 -12.03 5.49
CA LYS A 393 -29.81 -11.75 4.67
C LYS A 393 -28.55 -11.81 5.50
N LEU A 394 -28.54 -11.15 6.67
CA LEU A 394 -27.41 -11.24 7.61
C LEU A 394 -27.16 -12.67 8.11
N LYS A 395 -28.23 -13.46 8.36
CA LYS A 395 -28.09 -14.89 8.68
C LYS A 395 -27.43 -15.69 7.56
N THR A 396 -27.78 -15.39 6.31
CA THR A 396 -27.19 -16.05 5.13
C THR A 396 -25.70 -15.74 5.05
N TYR A 397 -25.30 -14.47 5.19
CA TYR A 397 -23.89 -14.07 5.22
C TYR A 397 -23.15 -14.69 6.41
N LEU A 398 -23.78 -14.77 7.58
CA LEU A 398 -23.21 -15.44 8.75
C LEU A 398 -22.94 -16.92 8.47
N ALA A 399 -23.91 -17.64 7.88
CA ALA A 399 -23.73 -19.06 7.54
C ALA A 399 -22.51 -19.28 6.65
N TRP A 400 -22.39 -18.49 5.57
CA TRP A 400 -21.24 -18.54 4.68
C TRP A 400 -19.93 -18.24 5.41
N THR A 401 -19.92 -17.16 6.21
CA THR A 401 -18.77 -16.68 6.98
C THR A 401 -18.25 -17.73 7.95
N LEU A 402 -19.15 -18.35 8.72
CA LEU A 402 -18.82 -19.43 9.65
C LEU A 402 -18.26 -20.67 8.93
N GLY A 403 -18.78 -20.97 7.74
CA GLY A 403 -18.25 -22.04 6.89
C GLY A 403 -16.81 -21.77 6.41
N GLU A 404 -16.51 -20.56 5.96
CA GLU A 404 -15.15 -20.17 5.53
C GLU A 404 -14.16 -20.14 6.70
N ILE A 405 -14.54 -19.54 7.83
CA ILE A 405 -13.72 -19.54 9.06
C ILE A 405 -13.48 -20.97 9.53
N GLY A 406 -14.52 -21.81 9.60
CA GLY A 406 -14.41 -23.20 10.03
C GLY A 406 -13.54 -24.03 9.09
N LYS A 407 -13.64 -23.82 7.77
CA LYS A 407 -12.78 -24.48 6.78
C LYS A 407 -11.32 -24.09 6.98
N ALA A 408 -11.05 -22.79 7.17
CA ALA A 408 -9.69 -22.30 7.42
C ALA A 408 -9.13 -22.80 8.76
N GLN A 409 -9.95 -22.83 9.82
CA GLN A 409 -9.61 -23.41 11.13
C GLN A 409 -9.25 -24.88 11.03
N LYS A 410 -10.07 -25.67 10.34
CA LYS A 410 -9.81 -27.10 10.16
C LYS A 410 -8.51 -27.34 9.40
N ALA A 411 -8.25 -26.59 8.33
CA ALA A 411 -7.02 -26.72 7.56
C ALA A 411 -5.76 -26.38 8.40
N LYS A 412 -5.85 -25.41 9.32
CA LYS A 412 -4.72 -24.94 10.12
C LYS A 412 -4.50 -25.72 11.42
N LEU A 413 -5.58 -26.16 12.07
CA LEU A 413 -5.55 -26.76 13.42
C LEU A 413 -6.09 -28.21 13.48
N GLY A 414 -6.65 -28.74 12.39
CA GLY A 414 -7.22 -30.09 12.34
C GLY A 414 -8.61 -30.24 12.96
N GLY A 415 -9.21 -29.17 13.48
CA GLY A 415 -10.53 -29.20 14.12
C GLY A 415 -11.33 -27.91 13.89
N VAL A 416 -12.61 -27.93 14.29
CA VAL A 416 -13.55 -26.81 14.15
C VAL A 416 -14.11 -26.45 15.52
N SER A 417 -14.22 -25.14 15.79
CA SER A 417 -14.80 -24.65 17.04
C SER A 417 -16.23 -25.13 17.22
N ALA A 418 -16.58 -25.56 18.44
CA ALA A 418 -17.94 -25.92 18.79
C ALA A 418 -18.91 -24.73 18.60
N GLU A 419 -18.46 -23.49 18.78
CA GLU A 419 -19.28 -22.29 18.56
C GLU A 419 -19.75 -22.16 17.11
N ILE A 420 -18.88 -22.46 16.14
CA ILE A 420 -19.22 -22.47 14.71
C ILE A 420 -20.33 -23.49 14.47
N ILE A 421 -20.18 -24.71 15.00
CA ILE A 421 -21.16 -25.78 14.84
C ILE A 421 -22.49 -25.38 15.49
N ILE A 422 -22.47 -24.89 16.73
CA ILE A 422 -23.67 -24.47 17.46
C ILE A 422 -24.41 -23.37 16.70
N ALA A 423 -23.71 -22.35 16.20
CA ALA A 423 -24.32 -21.27 15.43
C ALA A 423 -24.94 -21.77 14.12
N LEU A 424 -24.24 -22.62 13.36
CA LEU A 424 -24.80 -23.24 12.14
C LEU A 424 -26.03 -24.11 12.45
N LEU A 425 -26.02 -24.89 13.53
CA LEU A 425 -27.19 -25.67 13.95
C LEU A 425 -28.39 -24.80 14.33
N ARG A 426 -28.17 -23.61 14.89
CA ARG A 426 -29.25 -22.63 15.12
C ARG A 426 -29.80 -22.10 13.80
N LEU A 427 -28.92 -21.76 12.85
CA LEU A 427 -29.33 -21.25 11.54
C LEU A 427 -30.18 -22.24 10.75
N LEU A 428 -29.91 -23.56 10.85
CA LEU A 428 -30.74 -24.61 10.23
C LEU A 428 -32.21 -24.62 10.69
N LYS A 429 -32.49 -24.11 11.89
CA LYS A 429 -33.87 -24.02 12.42
C LYS A 429 -34.66 -22.86 11.83
N THR A 430 -34.02 -22.01 11.04
CA THR A 430 -34.66 -20.86 10.39
C THR A 430 -35.53 -21.36 9.23
N LYS A 431 -36.74 -20.79 9.08
CA LYS A 431 -37.67 -21.15 7.98
C LYS A 431 -37.22 -20.67 6.59
N SER A 432 -36.19 -19.83 6.52
CA SER A 432 -35.69 -19.27 5.27
C SER A 432 -34.89 -20.31 4.50
N LYS A 433 -35.36 -20.66 3.30
CA LYS A 433 -34.69 -21.61 2.40
C LYS A 433 -33.25 -21.20 2.10
N GLN A 434 -33.01 -19.92 1.87
CA GLN A 434 -31.67 -19.40 1.55
C GLN A 434 -30.71 -19.58 2.73
N VAL A 435 -31.15 -19.26 3.95
CA VAL A 435 -30.36 -19.49 5.17
C VAL A 435 -30.06 -20.98 5.35
N PHE A 436 -31.07 -21.84 5.15
CA PHE A 436 -30.90 -23.28 5.25
C PHE A 436 -29.86 -23.82 4.26
N GLU A 437 -30.00 -23.51 2.97
CA GLU A 437 -29.10 -23.99 1.92
C GLU A 437 -27.65 -23.54 2.14
N GLU A 438 -27.44 -22.27 2.50
CA GLU A 438 -26.09 -21.77 2.78
C GLU A 438 -25.51 -22.42 4.05
N THR A 439 -26.33 -22.64 5.07
CA THR A 439 -25.90 -23.33 6.31
C THR A 439 -25.50 -24.78 6.05
N VAL A 440 -26.24 -25.50 5.22
CA VAL A 440 -25.88 -26.86 4.80
C VAL A 440 -24.59 -26.85 3.97
N SER A 441 -24.43 -25.88 3.08
CA SER A 441 -23.18 -25.68 2.32
C SER A 441 -21.99 -25.44 3.25
N ALA A 442 -22.16 -24.60 4.28
CA ALA A 442 -21.16 -24.33 5.30
C ALA A 442 -20.78 -25.58 6.11
N LEU A 443 -21.76 -26.37 6.56
CA LEU A 443 -21.53 -27.64 7.26
C LEU A 443 -20.77 -28.66 6.40
N ARG A 444 -21.05 -28.70 5.09
CA ARG A 444 -20.30 -29.51 4.14
C ARG A 444 -18.86 -29.03 3.98
N LYS A 445 -18.60 -27.71 3.93
CA LYS A 445 -17.24 -27.14 3.82
C LYS A 445 -16.32 -27.50 4.99
N ILE A 446 -16.89 -27.81 6.16
CA ILE A 446 -16.15 -28.19 7.36
C ILE A 446 -16.07 -29.72 7.55
N ASP A 447 -16.45 -30.48 6.53
CA ASP A 447 -16.62 -31.94 6.48
C ASP A 447 -17.35 -32.51 7.70
N ILE A 448 -18.62 -32.13 7.86
CA ILE A 448 -19.60 -32.88 8.66
C ILE A 448 -20.62 -33.55 7.71
N PRO A 449 -20.20 -34.46 6.81
CA PRO A 449 -21.01 -34.92 5.68
C PRO A 449 -22.13 -35.91 6.06
N GLU A 450 -21.94 -36.72 7.10
CA GLU A 450 -22.96 -37.69 7.55
C GLU A 450 -24.19 -36.97 8.11
N PHE A 451 -23.97 -35.86 8.81
CA PHE A 451 -25.01 -34.99 9.32
C PHE A 451 -25.84 -34.34 8.21
N THR A 452 -25.21 -33.95 7.09
CA THR A 452 -25.93 -33.33 5.96
C THR A 452 -26.89 -34.27 5.24
N HIS A 453 -26.55 -35.57 5.14
CA HIS A 453 -27.44 -36.56 4.54
C HIS A 453 -28.69 -36.80 5.39
N SER A 454 -28.54 -36.86 6.72
CA SER A 454 -29.67 -36.99 7.64
C SER A 454 -30.60 -35.77 7.62
N LEU A 455 -30.06 -34.55 7.44
CA LEU A 455 -30.86 -33.31 7.41
C LEU A 455 -31.76 -33.19 6.16
N TYR A 456 -31.26 -33.55 4.97
CA TYR A 456 -32.05 -33.47 3.74
C TYR A 456 -33.25 -34.44 3.75
N LEU A 457 -33.10 -35.62 4.34
CA LEU A 457 -34.19 -36.59 4.49
C LEU A 457 -35.33 -36.04 5.36
N TYR A 458 -35.03 -35.25 6.39
CA TYR A 458 -36.04 -34.62 7.25
C TYR A 458 -36.69 -33.38 6.61
N HIS A 459 -35.95 -32.54 5.88
CA HIS A 459 -36.53 -31.37 5.24
C HIS A 459 -37.45 -31.72 4.06
N VAL A 460 -37.20 -32.82 3.33
CA VAL A 460 -38.11 -33.30 2.28
C VAL A 460 -39.41 -33.87 2.86
N GLY A 461 -39.37 -34.44 4.07
CA GLY A 461 -40.58 -34.92 4.76
C GLY A 461 -41.42 -33.82 5.43
N ALA A 462 -40.80 -32.70 5.85
CA ALA A 462 -41.46 -31.62 6.60
C ALA A 462 -42.11 -30.52 5.73
N VAL A 463 -41.95 -30.57 4.40
CA VAL A 463 -42.64 -29.67 3.42
C VAL A 463 -43.84 -30.39 2.77
N SER A 464 -44.41 -31.37 3.47
CA SER A 464 -45.70 -31.99 3.10
C SER A 464 -46.87 -31.18 3.64
#